data_AF-A0A2U1RKN9-F1
#
_entry.id   AF-A0A2U1RKN9-F1
#
_cell.length_a   1.000
_cell.length_b   1.000
_cell.length_c   1.000
_cell.angle_alpha   90.00
_cell.angle_beta   90.00
_cell.angle_gamma   90.00
#
_symmetry.space_group_name_H-M   'P 1'
#
loop_
_entity.id
_entity.type
_entity.pdbx_description
1 polymer ?
#
loop_
_entity_poly.entity_id
_entity_poly.type
_entity_poly.pdbx_seq_one_letter_code
_entity_poly.pdbx_strand_id
1 'polypeptide(L)'
;MKHTAVSIATIALTLLAVTACAPHMQYRTVHPDVCVSPKPKPTPECEAYALQQLPGDNGSSYLLGFIEFDDQGQLWDRRQMRDVLSKLETEAGTRDLLMVVFVHGWKHSAAPGDPNINTFRGVLADLSDTEAYLAKTSGAQARQVVGIYFGWRGGSLPIKYLENVTFWDRKNTAQKVGYGGVAEVLSRLEDIKLTKDSMVCRDRPVPANGEPLCRSSTQLVAVGHSFGGAVMHTALAQILENRFVQTAGPAGQKSDVEGFGNLVVLINPAFEANLFTPMSDMAAERTYFSSQLPVVLVLTSEADGATRYAFPIGRWFSTIFEKAHDRQRRNAVTGETETISARDANVRAVGHFKPYRTHRLYPKTERIREELKTPSAADSIRMFKRSRADWASDEPGSKITFGDVVLERTTISAGRNPYLVTYVDGRLIRDHNDIDDPRIIEFVKQLILISIYGKK
;
A
#
# COMPACT_ATOMS: atom_id res chain seq x y z
N MET A 1 -1.85 -32.68 53.89
CA MET A 1 -1.75 -32.64 52.41
C MET A 1 -3.13 -32.54 51.73
N LYS A 2 -3.92 -31.48 52.01
CA LYS A 2 -5.19 -31.22 51.28
C LYS A 2 -5.50 -29.72 51.03
N HIS A 3 -4.57 -28.81 51.34
CA HIS A 3 -4.81 -27.36 51.18
C HIS A 3 -3.92 -26.67 50.13
N THR A 4 -3.02 -27.37 49.46
CA THR A 4 -2.11 -26.78 48.44
C THR A 4 -2.57 -26.98 47.00
N ALA A 5 -3.63 -27.75 46.75
CA ALA A 5 -4.08 -28.07 45.38
C ALA A 5 -5.17 -27.11 44.86
N VAL A 6 -5.84 -26.35 45.73
CA VAL A 6 -6.98 -25.50 45.32
C VAL A 6 -6.52 -24.11 44.85
N SER A 7 -5.39 -23.58 45.34
CA SER A 7 -4.93 -22.24 44.96
C SER A 7 -4.15 -22.15 43.64
N ILE A 8 -3.66 -23.27 43.09
CA ILE A 8 -2.99 -23.28 41.78
C ILE A 8 -4.01 -23.34 40.63
N ALA A 9 -5.15 -24.00 40.84
CA ALA A 9 -6.21 -24.09 39.84
C ALA A 9 -6.92 -22.74 39.60
N THR A 10 -7.06 -21.89 40.63
CA THR A 10 -7.71 -20.58 40.49
C THR A 10 -6.78 -19.51 39.90
N ILE A 11 -5.46 -19.63 40.11
CA ILE A 11 -4.45 -18.74 39.50
C ILE A 11 -4.18 -19.12 38.05
N ALA A 12 -4.27 -20.41 37.69
CA ALA A 12 -4.18 -20.86 36.30
C ALA A 12 -5.41 -20.46 35.45
N LEU A 13 -6.58 -20.30 36.05
CA LEU A 13 -7.80 -19.88 35.33
C LEU A 13 -7.94 -18.36 35.17
N THR A 14 -7.25 -17.57 35.99
CA THR A 14 -7.28 -16.09 35.92
C THR A 14 -6.15 -15.49 35.07
N LEU A 15 -5.11 -16.26 34.73
CA LEU A 15 -4.06 -15.86 33.78
C LEU A 15 -4.35 -16.20 32.30
N LEU A 16 -5.52 -16.78 31.99
CA LEU A 16 -5.99 -17.04 30.62
C LEU A 16 -6.92 -15.93 30.07
N ALA A 17 -7.13 -14.83 30.81
CA ALA A 17 -8.12 -13.82 30.48
C ALA A 17 -7.63 -12.61 29.65
N VAL A 18 -6.41 -12.63 29.09
CA VAL A 18 -5.99 -11.57 28.14
C VAL A 18 -5.18 -12.17 26.99
N THR A 19 -5.84 -12.92 26.11
CA THR A 19 -5.33 -13.16 24.76
C THR A 19 -6.50 -13.13 23.79
N ALA A 20 -6.66 -12.00 23.09
CA ALA A 20 -7.76 -11.76 22.16
C ALA A 20 -7.74 -12.80 21.02
N CYS A 21 -8.71 -13.70 21.01
CA CYS A 21 -9.17 -14.29 19.76
C CYS A 21 -9.72 -13.15 18.90
N ALA A 22 -9.32 -13.04 17.64
CA ALA A 22 -10.06 -12.21 16.69
C ALA A 22 -11.34 -12.97 16.31
N PRO A 23 -12.54 -12.55 16.77
CA PRO A 23 -13.77 -13.27 16.46
C PRO A 23 -14.00 -13.32 14.94
N HIS A 24 -14.59 -14.42 14.47
CA HIS A 24 -15.07 -14.53 13.09
C HIS A 24 -16.40 -13.78 12.96
N MET A 25 -16.31 -12.47 12.85
CA MET A 25 -17.48 -11.60 12.71
C MET A 25 -17.14 -10.37 11.89
N GLN A 26 -18.18 -9.71 11.41
CA GLN A 26 -18.12 -8.36 10.88
C GLN A 26 -18.17 -7.35 12.02
N TYR A 27 -17.41 -6.27 11.91
CA TYR A 27 -17.30 -5.22 12.91
C TYR A 27 -18.08 -3.95 12.54
N ARG A 28 -18.21 -3.62 11.24
CA ARG A 28 -18.77 -2.35 10.76
C ARG A 28 -20.14 -2.56 10.11
N THR A 29 -21.12 -2.93 10.92
CA THR A 29 -22.43 -3.41 10.47
C THR A 29 -23.47 -2.31 10.19
N VAL A 30 -23.20 -1.05 10.51
CA VAL A 30 -24.15 0.06 10.28
C VAL A 30 -23.80 0.78 8.97
N HIS A 31 -24.71 0.70 8.00
CA HIS A 31 -24.66 1.31 6.66
C HIS A 31 -26.10 1.36 6.08
N PRO A 32 -26.44 2.27 5.15
CA PRO A 32 -25.57 3.19 4.39
C PRO A 32 -25.25 4.51 5.10
N ASP A 33 -25.80 4.73 6.30
CA ASP A 33 -25.66 5.99 7.02
C ASP A 33 -24.19 6.34 7.30
N VAL A 34 -23.87 7.63 7.26
CA VAL A 34 -22.53 8.16 7.56
C VAL A 34 -22.52 8.69 8.98
N CYS A 35 -21.64 8.15 9.84
CA CYS A 35 -21.44 8.73 11.16
C CYS A 35 -20.50 9.93 11.07
N VAL A 36 -20.97 11.12 11.47
CA VAL A 36 -20.13 12.33 11.53
C VAL A 36 -19.56 12.44 12.95
N SER A 37 -18.27 12.13 13.09
CA SER A 37 -17.57 12.28 14.36
C SER A 37 -17.06 13.72 14.51
N PRO A 38 -17.31 14.41 15.63
CA PRO A 38 -16.73 15.72 15.90
C PRO A 38 -15.27 15.63 16.39
N LYS A 39 -14.75 14.42 16.66
CA LYS A 39 -13.41 14.17 17.19
C LYS A 39 -12.60 13.26 16.26
N PRO A 40 -11.25 13.37 16.25
CA PRO A 40 -10.39 12.51 15.41
C PRO A 40 -10.50 11.02 15.74
N LYS A 41 -10.76 10.68 17.00
CA LYS A 41 -11.17 9.33 17.41
C LYS A 41 -12.71 9.25 17.34
N PRO A 42 -13.28 8.24 16.66
CA PRO A 42 -14.73 8.09 16.59
C PRO A 42 -15.32 7.93 17.99
N THR A 43 -16.54 8.43 18.19
CA THR A 43 -17.30 8.09 19.40
C THR A 43 -17.68 6.61 19.36
N PRO A 44 -17.97 5.97 20.52
CA PRO A 44 -18.39 4.56 20.55
C PRO A 44 -19.56 4.24 19.60
N GLU A 45 -20.48 5.18 19.39
CA GLU A 45 -21.60 5.02 18.47
C GLU A 45 -21.13 4.93 17.01
N CYS A 46 -20.14 5.75 16.62
CA CYS A 46 -19.55 5.72 15.28
C CYS A 46 -18.73 4.45 15.02
N GLU A 47 -18.35 3.68 16.04
CA GLU A 47 -17.49 2.52 15.86
C GLU A 47 -18.16 1.40 15.06
N ALA A 48 -19.49 1.26 15.10
CA ALA A 48 -20.19 0.25 14.32
C ALA A 48 -20.43 0.66 12.85
N TYR A 49 -20.16 1.91 12.47
CA TYR A 49 -20.48 2.43 11.14
C TYR A 49 -19.40 2.08 10.11
N ALA A 50 -19.84 1.60 8.94
CA ALA A 50 -18.97 1.35 7.80
C ALA A 50 -18.54 2.64 7.10
N LEU A 51 -19.31 3.72 7.22
CA LEU A 51 -18.99 5.05 6.69
C LEU A 51 -18.86 6.04 7.83
N GLN A 52 -17.69 6.67 7.94
CA GLN A 52 -17.37 7.63 8.99
C GLN A 52 -16.80 8.90 8.37
N GLN A 53 -17.31 10.07 8.74
CA GLN A 53 -16.69 11.35 8.45
C GLN A 53 -15.99 11.86 9.70
N LEU A 54 -14.69 12.12 9.61
CA LEU A 54 -13.85 12.53 10.74
C LEU A 54 -13.13 13.84 10.42
N PRO A 55 -12.81 14.66 11.44
CA PRO A 55 -12.07 15.89 11.25
C PRO A 55 -10.58 15.59 11.01
N GLY A 56 -9.95 16.42 10.16
CA GLY A 56 -8.50 16.61 10.18
C GLY A 56 -8.09 17.57 11.30
N ASP A 57 -6.79 17.89 11.39
CA ASP A 57 -6.27 18.69 12.50
C ASP A 57 -6.50 20.19 12.30
N ASN A 58 -6.64 20.65 11.04
CA ASN A 58 -6.76 22.07 10.68
C ASN A 58 -8.14 22.46 10.12
N GLY A 59 -9.20 21.82 10.61
CA GLY A 59 -10.59 22.11 10.20
C GLY A 59 -10.99 21.51 8.85
N SER A 60 -10.11 20.71 8.23
CA SER A 60 -10.47 19.83 7.12
C SER A 60 -11.27 18.61 7.64
N SER A 61 -11.79 17.78 6.74
CA SER A 61 -12.38 16.49 7.11
C SER A 61 -12.11 15.44 6.04
N TYR A 62 -12.14 14.17 6.43
CA TYR A 62 -11.99 13.04 5.51
C TYR A 62 -13.12 12.04 5.72
N LEU A 63 -13.41 11.27 4.66
CA LEU A 63 -14.33 10.15 4.72
C LEU A 63 -13.52 8.87 4.92
N LEU A 64 -14.00 7.95 5.74
CA LEU A 64 -13.42 6.64 5.97
C LEU A 64 -14.51 5.57 5.76
N GLY A 65 -14.31 4.74 4.74
CA GLY A 65 -15.12 3.57 4.44
C GLY A 65 -14.45 2.29 4.92
N PHE A 66 -15.24 1.32 5.38
CA PHE A 66 -14.81 -0.02 5.70
C PHE A 66 -15.49 -1.03 4.79
N ILE A 67 -14.70 -1.94 4.22
CA ILE A 67 -15.19 -3.09 3.47
C ILE A 67 -14.54 -4.34 4.07
N GLU A 68 -15.37 -5.27 4.52
CA GLU A 68 -14.92 -6.44 5.27
C GLU A 68 -15.03 -7.73 4.44
N PHE A 69 -14.03 -8.60 4.59
CA PHE A 69 -13.87 -9.85 3.86
C PHE A 69 -13.77 -11.03 4.84
N ASP A 70 -14.32 -12.16 4.44
CA ASP A 70 -14.21 -13.42 5.18
C ASP A 70 -12.90 -14.16 4.86
N ASP A 71 -12.67 -15.28 5.57
CA ASP A 71 -11.49 -16.13 5.40
C ASP A 71 -11.43 -16.88 4.06
N GLN A 72 -12.52 -16.91 3.30
CA GLN A 72 -12.55 -17.48 1.94
C GLN A 72 -12.33 -16.41 0.88
N GLY A 73 -12.07 -15.17 1.28
CA GLY A 73 -11.87 -14.05 0.40
C GLY A 73 -13.16 -13.49 -0.20
N GLN A 74 -14.32 -13.82 0.34
CA GLN A 74 -15.58 -13.22 -0.09
C GLN A 74 -15.89 -11.97 0.73
N LEU A 75 -16.71 -11.09 0.16
CA LEU A 75 -17.27 -9.95 0.89
C LEU A 75 -18.16 -10.46 2.01
N TRP A 76 -18.01 -9.90 3.22
CA TRP A 76 -18.85 -10.28 4.35
C TRP A 76 -20.31 -9.86 4.14
N ASP A 77 -20.53 -8.61 3.71
CA ASP A 77 -21.83 -8.13 3.21
C ASP A 77 -21.61 -7.35 1.90
N ARG A 78 -22.18 -7.84 0.79
CA ARG A 78 -22.12 -7.12 -0.50
C ARG A 78 -22.84 -5.77 -0.45
N ARG A 79 -23.83 -5.59 0.45
CA ARG A 79 -24.48 -4.29 0.67
C ARG A 79 -23.51 -3.28 1.26
N GLN A 80 -22.69 -3.67 2.24
CA GLN A 80 -21.65 -2.79 2.81
C GLN A 80 -20.74 -2.26 1.70
N MET A 81 -20.23 -3.12 0.82
CA MET A 81 -19.43 -2.70 -0.34
C MET A 81 -20.20 -1.73 -1.24
N ARG A 82 -21.44 -2.07 -1.63
CA ARG A 82 -22.25 -1.22 -2.51
C ARG A 82 -22.53 0.15 -1.90
N ASP A 83 -22.85 0.21 -0.62
CA ASP A 83 -23.17 1.45 0.08
C ASP A 83 -21.93 2.35 0.19
N VAL A 84 -20.76 1.76 0.47
CA VAL A 84 -19.48 2.49 0.42
C VAL A 84 -19.20 3.02 -0.98
N LEU A 85 -19.25 2.17 -2.01
CA LEU A 85 -18.99 2.58 -3.39
C LEU A 85 -19.97 3.65 -3.88
N SER A 86 -21.27 3.50 -3.59
CA SER A 86 -22.30 4.47 -3.97
C SER A 86 -22.08 5.84 -3.30
N LYS A 87 -21.62 5.85 -2.05
CA LYS A 87 -21.21 7.09 -1.38
C LYS A 87 -20.03 7.74 -2.11
N LEU A 88 -19.01 6.96 -2.48
CA LEU A 88 -17.84 7.47 -3.21
C LEU A 88 -18.20 7.99 -4.60
N GLU A 89 -19.06 7.28 -5.35
CA GLU A 89 -19.59 7.72 -6.65
C GLU A 89 -20.33 9.07 -6.52
N THR A 90 -21.15 9.22 -5.47
CA THR A 90 -21.87 10.46 -5.18
C THR A 90 -20.91 11.61 -4.88
N GLU A 91 -19.87 11.38 -4.08
CA GLU A 91 -18.85 12.39 -3.78
C GLU A 91 -18.06 12.78 -5.04
N ALA A 92 -17.66 11.79 -5.86
CA ALA A 92 -16.96 12.00 -7.13
C ALA A 92 -17.79 12.82 -8.14
N GLY A 93 -19.12 12.75 -8.06
CA GLY A 93 -20.02 13.56 -8.89
C GLY A 93 -19.88 15.07 -8.66
N THR A 94 -19.48 15.50 -7.46
CA THR A 94 -19.47 16.93 -7.08
C THR A 94 -18.06 17.53 -6.93
N ARG A 95 -17.05 16.69 -6.69
CA ARG A 95 -15.65 17.11 -6.48
C ARG A 95 -14.69 15.98 -6.85
N ASP A 96 -13.42 16.31 -7.01
CA ASP A 96 -12.38 15.29 -7.21
C ASP A 96 -12.07 14.58 -5.88
N LEU A 97 -11.67 13.31 -5.94
CA LEU A 97 -11.34 12.50 -4.77
C LEU A 97 -9.85 12.17 -4.68
N LEU A 98 -9.30 12.09 -3.46
CA LEU A 98 -8.06 11.37 -3.18
C LEU A 98 -8.42 10.09 -2.42
N MET A 99 -8.56 8.99 -3.17
CA MET A 99 -8.90 7.68 -2.62
C MET A 99 -7.63 6.97 -2.17
N VAL A 100 -7.59 6.55 -0.92
CA VAL A 100 -6.48 5.77 -0.35
C VAL A 100 -7.05 4.47 0.20
N VAL A 101 -6.66 3.34 -0.40
CA VAL A 101 -7.02 2.01 0.11
C VAL A 101 -5.92 1.53 1.03
N PHE A 102 -6.28 0.97 2.19
CA PHE A 102 -5.34 0.33 3.10
C PHE A 102 -5.78 -1.09 3.44
N VAL A 103 -4.88 -2.05 3.21
CA VAL A 103 -5.06 -3.46 3.56
C VAL A 103 -4.05 -3.83 4.66
N HIS A 104 -4.57 -4.26 5.81
CA HIS A 104 -3.75 -4.60 6.96
C HIS A 104 -3.14 -6.02 6.88
N GLY A 105 -2.13 -6.26 7.72
CA GLY A 105 -1.44 -7.54 7.85
C GLY A 105 -1.96 -8.48 8.94
N TRP A 106 -1.09 -9.42 9.32
CA TRP A 106 -1.32 -10.42 10.37
C TRP A 106 -1.64 -9.76 11.72
N LYS A 107 -2.52 -10.37 12.53
CA LYS A 107 -2.95 -9.91 13.87
C LYS A 107 -3.76 -8.59 13.89
N HIS A 108 -4.24 -8.11 12.75
CA HIS A 108 -5.13 -6.96 12.64
C HIS A 108 -6.52 -7.34 12.11
N SER A 109 -7.49 -6.45 12.29
CA SER A 109 -8.87 -6.61 11.78
C SER A 109 -9.57 -5.26 11.62
N ALA A 110 -10.84 -5.26 11.21
CA ALA A 110 -11.69 -4.07 11.19
C ALA A 110 -12.23 -3.65 12.59
N ALA A 111 -11.82 -4.33 13.66
CA ALA A 111 -12.27 -4.06 15.02
C ALA A 111 -12.04 -2.58 15.42
N PRO A 112 -12.99 -1.96 16.15
CA PRO A 112 -12.75 -0.65 16.75
C PRO A 112 -11.48 -0.62 17.60
N GLY A 113 -10.72 0.46 17.50
CA GLY A 113 -9.47 0.64 18.24
C GLY A 113 -8.23 -0.07 17.66
N ASP A 114 -8.35 -0.84 16.57
CA ASP A 114 -7.18 -1.50 15.94
C ASP A 114 -6.07 -0.47 15.63
N PRO A 115 -4.80 -0.73 16.02
CA PRO A 115 -3.71 0.21 15.84
C PRO A 115 -3.50 0.65 14.38
N ASN A 116 -3.67 -0.24 13.40
CA ASN A 116 -3.53 0.11 11.99
C ASN A 116 -4.64 1.04 11.52
N ILE A 117 -5.86 0.90 12.05
CA ILE A 117 -6.95 1.85 11.75
C ILE A 117 -6.59 3.23 12.31
N ASN A 118 -6.01 3.30 13.51
CA ASN A 118 -5.63 4.57 14.12
C ASN A 118 -4.47 5.26 13.37
N THR A 119 -3.45 4.51 12.97
CA THR A 119 -2.37 5.02 12.11
C THR A 119 -2.93 5.50 10.78
N PHE A 120 -3.83 4.73 10.16
CA PHE A 120 -4.45 5.11 8.90
C PHE A 120 -5.28 6.40 9.01
N ARG A 121 -6.05 6.57 10.09
CA ARG A 121 -6.76 7.82 10.38
C ARG A 121 -5.82 9.02 10.47
N GLY A 122 -4.67 8.86 11.14
CA GLY A 122 -3.64 9.92 11.23
C GLY A 122 -3.11 10.32 9.85
N VAL A 123 -2.82 9.34 8.98
CA VAL A 123 -2.39 9.60 7.61
C VAL A 123 -3.48 10.33 6.80
N LEU A 124 -4.75 9.93 6.92
CA LEU A 124 -5.86 10.58 6.21
C LEU A 124 -6.11 12.01 6.70
N ALA A 125 -5.93 12.28 7.99
CA ALA A 125 -6.01 13.63 8.55
C ALA A 125 -4.91 14.53 7.94
N ASP A 126 -3.65 14.08 7.93
CA ASP A 126 -2.53 14.83 7.33
C ASP A 126 -2.73 15.10 5.83
N LEU A 127 -3.23 14.08 5.10
CA LEU A 127 -3.55 14.23 3.68
C LEU A 127 -4.67 15.25 3.46
N SER A 128 -5.72 15.23 4.29
CA SER A 128 -6.85 16.17 4.15
C SER A 128 -6.44 17.62 4.42
N ASP A 129 -5.59 17.83 5.43
CA ASP A 129 -5.02 19.14 5.70
C ASP A 129 -4.09 19.62 4.57
N THR A 130 -3.30 18.71 4.00
CA THR A 130 -2.44 19.00 2.85
C THR A 130 -3.26 19.40 1.62
N GLU A 131 -4.36 18.68 1.33
CA GLU A 131 -5.28 19.00 0.22
C GLU A 131 -5.96 20.36 0.42
N ALA A 132 -6.42 20.65 1.64
CA ALA A 132 -7.01 21.94 1.97
C ALA A 132 -6.02 23.10 1.76
N TYR A 133 -4.76 22.90 2.15
CA TYR A 133 -3.71 23.90 1.91
C TYR A 133 -3.41 24.09 0.41
N LEU A 134 -3.31 23.00 -0.35
CA LEU A 134 -3.09 23.02 -1.80
C LEU A 134 -4.22 23.76 -2.53
N ALA A 135 -5.47 23.51 -2.16
CA ALA A 135 -6.64 24.19 -2.70
C ALA A 135 -6.57 25.70 -2.45
N LYS A 136 -6.31 26.11 -1.21
CA LYS A 136 -6.22 27.51 -0.82
C LYS A 136 -5.11 28.26 -1.56
N THR A 137 -3.97 27.60 -1.81
CA THR A 137 -2.82 28.22 -2.47
C THR A 137 -2.90 28.21 -3.99
N SER A 138 -3.60 27.24 -4.58
CA SER A 138 -3.76 27.13 -6.04
C SER A 138 -5.04 27.81 -6.56
N GLY A 139 -5.98 28.16 -5.69
CA GLY A 139 -7.31 28.64 -6.07
C GLY A 139 -8.21 27.54 -6.65
N ALA A 140 -7.80 26.26 -6.55
CA ALA A 140 -8.59 25.12 -6.97
C ALA A 140 -9.49 24.60 -5.83
N GLN A 141 -10.48 23.78 -6.17
CA GLN A 141 -11.27 23.08 -5.16
C GLN A 141 -10.43 21.95 -4.53
N ALA A 142 -10.51 21.81 -3.20
CA ALA A 142 -9.85 20.71 -2.49
C ALA A 142 -10.47 19.38 -2.88
N ARG A 143 -9.61 18.37 -3.09
CA ARG A 143 -10.08 17.00 -3.24
C ARG A 143 -10.64 16.50 -1.92
N GLN A 144 -11.72 15.74 -1.96
CA GLN A 144 -12.18 15.03 -0.78
C GLN A 144 -11.25 13.84 -0.53
N VAL A 145 -10.57 13.83 0.61
CA VAL A 145 -9.78 12.67 1.04
C VAL A 145 -10.74 11.59 1.51
N VAL A 146 -10.57 10.39 0.94
CA VAL A 146 -11.37 9.20 1.23
C VAL A 146 -10.44 8.04 1.52
N GLY A 147 -10.44 7.56 2.75
CA GLY A 147 -9.82 6.30 3.13
C GLY A 147 -10.77 5.12 2.93
N ILE A 148 -10.27 4.01 2.43
CA ILE A 148 -11.00 2.75 2.33
C ILE A 148 -10.17 1.67 3.03
N TYR A 149 -10.65 1.20 4.18
CA TYR A 149 -9.99 0.17 4.96
C TYR A 149 -10.56 -1.20 4.61
N PHE A 150 -9.71 -2.11 4.13
CA PHE A 150 -10.08 -3.50 3.88
C PHE A 150 -9.81 -4.32 5.13
N GLY A 151 -10.89 -4.74 5.78
CA GLY A 151 -10.85 -5.59 6.96
C GLY A 151 -10.94 -7.05 6.58
N TRP A 152 -10.02 -7.88 7.07
CA TRP A 152 -10.14 -9.33 7.01
C TRP A 152 -9.69 -9.91 8.35
N ARG A 153 -9.95 -11.20 8.59
CA ARG A 153 -9.54 -11.81 9.87
C ARG A 153 -8.05 -12.16 9.87
N GLY A 154 -7.23 -11.16 10.22
CA GLY A 154 -5.77 -11.27 10.22
C GLY A 154 -5.20 -12.18 11.32
N GLY A 155 -5.96 -12.59 12.33
CA GLY A 155 -5.51 -13.54 13.37
C GLY A 155 -6.50 -14.70 13.51
N SER A 156 -6.02 -15.94 13.76
CA SER A 156 -6.90 -17.12 13.89
C SER A 156 -6.90 -17.77 15.28
N LEU A 157 -5.80 -17.79 16.05
CA LEU A 157 -5.75 -18.32 17.43
C LEU A 157 -4.58 -17.71 18.23
N PRO A 158 -4.74 -17.34 19.51
CA PRO A 158 -3.64 -16.87 20.34
C PRO A 158 -3.00 -18.02 21.12
N ILE A 159 -2.50 -19.05 20.44
CA ILE A 159 -1.69 -20.08 21.10
C ILE A 159 -0.23 -19.70 20.89
N LYS A 160 0.39 -19.15 21.94
CA LYS A 160 1.78 -18.65 21.99
C LYS A 160 2.85 -19.65 21.50
N TYR A 161 2.50 -20.94 21.42
CA TYR A 161 3.37 -22.03 20.95
C TYR A 161 3.04 -22.58 19.56
N LEU A 162 1.96 -22.10 18.91
CA LEU A 162 1.55 -22.46 17.55
C LEU A 162 1.54 -21.25 16.60
N GLU A 163 2.22 -20.15 16.96
CA GLU A 163 2.27 -18.93 16.16
C GLU A 163 2.80 -19.16 14.74
N ASN A 164 3.71 -20.11 14.56
CA ASN A 164 4.18 -20.52 13.24
C ASN A 164 3.06 -21.18 12.42
N VAL A 165 2.22 -22.01 13.03
CA VAL A 165 1.09 -22.68 12.35
C VAL A 165 0.02 -21.67 11.94
N THR A 166 -0.28 -20.68 12.80
CA THR A 166 -1.22 -19.61 12.46
C THR A 166 -0.65 -18.66 11.40
N PHE A 167 0.66 -18.41 11.39
CA PHE A 167 1.30 -17.64 10.31
C PHE A 167 1.06 -18.25 8.92
N TRP A 168 1.18 -19.57 8.79
CA TRP A 168 0.94 -20.29 7.53
C TRP A 168 -0.51 -20.26 7.06
N ASP A 169 -1.41 -20.57 7.98
CA ASP A 169 -2.84 -20.53 7.71
C ASP A 169 -3.27 -19.11 7.29
N ARG A 170 -2.75 -18.08 7.96
CA ARG A 170 -3.02 -16.68 7.63
C ARG A 170 -2.36 -16.25 6.33
N LYS A 171 -1.20 -16.80 5.95
CA LYS A 171 -0.61 -16.60 4.63
C LYS A 171 -1.50 -17.14 3.51
N ASN A 172 -1.96 -18.39 3.63
CA ASN A 172 -2.85 -18.99 2.64
C ASN A 172 -4.19 -18.23 2.56
N THR A 173 -4.69 -17.75 3.71
CA THR A 173 -5.88 -16.90 3.78
C THR A 173 -5.66 -15.58 3.04
N ALA A 174 -4.53 -14.90 3.25
CA ALA A 174 -4.20 -13.66 2.56
C ALA A 174 -4.20 -13.83 1.02
N GLN A 175 -3.69 -14.95 0.52
CA GLN A 175 -3.76 -15.25 -0.92
C GLN A 175 -5.21 -15.46 -1.39
N LYS A 176 -6.03 -16.23 -0.66
CA LYS A 176 -7.46 -16.42 -0.99
C LYS A 176 -8.23 -15.09 -1.00
N VAL A 177 -8.00 -14.26 0.02
CA VAL A 177 -8.59 -12.92 0.14
C VAL A 177 -8.20 -12.03 -1.03
N GLY A 178 -6.94 -12.08 -1.46
CA GLY A 178 -6.47 -11.35 -2.65
C GLY A 178 -7.12 -11.81 -3.95
N TYR A 179 -7.32 -13.12 -4.15
CA TYR A 179 -7.98 -13.64 -5.36
C TYR A 179 -9.49 -13.35 -5.44
N GLY A 180 -10.14 -13.20 -4.29
CA GLY A 180 -11.60 -13.06 -4.21
C GLY A 180 -12.08 -11.62 -4.37
N GLY A 181 -12.92 -11.19 -3.42
CA GLY A 181 -13.62 -9.91 -3.46
C GLY A 181 -12.73 -8.68 -3.44
N VAL A 182 -11.47 -8.79 -2.98
CA VAL A 182 -10.54 -7.64 -2.97
C VAL A 182 -10.27 -7.14 -4.38
N ALA A 183 -10.02 -8.03 -5.33
CA ALA A 183 -9.81 -7.66 -6.73
C ALA A 183 -11.04 -6.96 -7.32
N GLU A 184 -12.26 -7.47 -7.02
CA GLU A 184 -13.51 -6.82 -7.43
C GLU A 184 -13.61 -5.39 -6.89
N VAL A 185 -13.40 -5.19 -5.59
CA VAL A 185 -13.55 -3.87 -4.97
C VAL A 185 -12.52 -2.88 -5.50
N LEU A 186 -11.26 -3.30 -5.66
CA LEU A 186 -10.21 -2.48 -6.24
C LEU A 186 -10.58 -2.04 -7.66
N SER A 187 -10.98 -2.96 -8.54
CA SER A 187 -11.40 -2.61 -9.90
C SER A 187 -12.58 -1.62 -9.92
N ARG A 188 -13.55 -1.77 -9.02
CA ARG A 188 -14.67 -0.81 -8.89
C ARG A 188 -14.22 0.58 -8.41
N LEU A 189 -13.27 0.65 -7.47
CA LEU A 189 -12.70 1.93 -7.04
C LEU A 189 -11.93 2.64 -8.16
N GLU A 190 -11.22 1.89 -9.00
CA GLU A 190 -10.57 2.44 -10.19
C GLU A 190 -11.59 2.92 -11.23
N ASP A 191 -12.70 2.18 -11.40
CA ASP A 191 -13.78 2.58 -12.30
C ASP A 191 -14.41 3.94 -11.92
N ILE A 192 -14.54 4.25 -10.62
CA ILE A 192 -14.96 5.58 -10.15
C ILE A 192 -14.01 6.67 -10.67
N LYS A 193 -12.70 6.43 -10.58
CA LYS A 193 -11.69 7.36 -11.11
C LYS A 193 -11.79 7.50 -12.63
N LEU A 194 -11.87 6.39 -13.37
CA LEU A 194 -11.92 6.39 -14.83
C LEU A 194 -13.21 7.04 -15.36
N THR A 195 -14.32 6.84 -14.65
CA THR A 195 -15.60 7.50 -14.92
C THR A 195 -15.48 9.01 -14.75
N LYS A 196 -14.85 9.47 -13.66
CA LYS A 196 -14.61 10.90 -13.43
C LYS A 196 -13.68 11.51 -14.48
N ASP A 197 -12.62 10.81 -14.84
CA ASP A 197 -11.73 11.22 -15.94
C ASP A 197 -12.54 11.39 -17.24
N SER A 198 -13.39 10.42 -17.58
CA SER A 198 -14.24 10.46 -18.78
C SER A 198 -15.25 11.62 -18.77
N MET A 199 -15.85 11.93 -17.61
CA MET A 199 -16.76 13.07 -17.45
C MET A 199 -16.08 14.41 -17.74
N VAL A 200 -14.89 14.64 -17.16
CA VAL A 200 -14.12 15.88 -17.38
C VAL A 200 -13.70 16.03 -18.84
N CYS A 201 -13.50 14.92 -19.55
CA CYS A 201 -13.01 14.94 -20.93
C CYS A 201 -14.08 15.10 -21.98
N ARG A 202 -15.30 14.63 -21.71
CA ARG A 202 -16.44 14.98 -22.55
C ARG A 202 -16.65 16.50 -22.61
N ASP A 203 -16.41 17.17 -21.49
CA ASP A 203 -16.71 18.61 -21.34
C ASP A 203 -15.55 19.52 -21.80
N ARG A 204 -14.42 18.95 -22.29
CA ARG A 204 -13.29 19.71 -22.84
C ARG A 204 -13.07 19.41 -24.34
N PRO A 205 -12.86 20.42 -25.19
CA PRO A 205 -12.46 20.18 -26.58
C PRO A 205 -11.09 19.49 -26.60
N VAL A 206 -10.95 18.44 -27.40
CA VAL A 206 -9.67 17.76 -27.65
C VAL A 206 -8.69 18.79 -28.21
N PRO A 207 -7.55 19.07 -27.55
CA PRO A 207 -6.57 20.00 -28.10
C PRO A 207 -6.06 19.46 -29.45
N ALA A 208 -5.97 20.34 -30.45
CA ALA A 208 -5.50 19.99 -31.80
C ALA A 208 -4.03 19.49 -31.86
N ASN A 209 -3.31 19.50 -30.73
CA ASN A 209 -1.85 19.43 -30.68
C ASN A 209 -1.31 18.18 -29.95
N GLY A 210 -2.14 17.18 -29.64
CA GLY A 210 -1.66 15.97 -28.96
C GLY A 210 -1.23 16.19 -27.50
N GLU A 211 -1.70 17.27 -26.87
CA GLU A 211 -1.56 17.57 -25.44
C GLU A 211 -2.17 16.44 -24.57
N PRO A 212 -1.70 16.27 -23.31
CA PRO A 212 -1.83 15.02 -22.57
C PRO A 212 -3.28 14.58 -22.42
N LEU A 213 -3.46 13.25 -22.36
CA LEU A 213 -4.73 12.58 -22.02
C LEU A 213 -5.48 13.43 -21.01
N CYS A 214 -6.62 13.97 -21.44
CA CYS A 214 -7.50 14.68 -20.55
C CYS A 214 -7.83 13.75 -19.36
N ARG A 215 -7.70 14.26 -18.14
CA ARG A 215 -7.91 13.53 -16.89
C ARG A 215 -8.44 14.49 -15.81
N SER A 216 -9.20 13.94 -14.87
CA SER A 216 -9.64 14.65 -13.67
C SER A 216 -8.51 14.72 -12.64
N SER A 217 -8.73 15.45 -11.54
CA SER A 217 -7.80 15.43 -10.40
C SER A 217 -8.08 14.28 -9.44
N THR A 218 -9.03 13.40 -9.73
CA THR A 218 -9.35 12.22 -8.91
C THR A 218 -8.23 11.18 -8.98
N GLN A 219 -7.79 10.70 -7.82
CA GLN A 219 -6.65 9.79 -7.67
C GLN A 219 -6.99 8.58 -6.82
N LEU A 220 -6.29 7.48 -7.07
CA LEU A 220 -6.40 6.23 -6.33
C LEU A 220 -5.02 5.70 -5.95
N VAL A 221 -4.77 5.53 -4.66
CA VAL A 221 -3.55 4.94 -4.12
C VAL A 221 -3.92 3.68 -3.33
N ALA A 222 -3.25 2.58 -3.59
CA ALA A 222 -3.50 1.30 -2.94
C ALA A 222 -2.31 0.91 -2.06
N VAL A 223 -2.54 0.75 -0.76
CA VAL A 223 -1.49 0.47 0.24
C VAL A 223 -1.75 -0.88 0.90
N GLY A 224 -0.73 -1.74 0.95
CA GLY A 224 -0.77 -3.02 1.66
C GLY A 224 0.43 -3.20 2.58
N HIS A 225 0.19 -3.53 3.84
CA HIS A 225 1.25 -3.81 4.82
C HIS A 225 1.33 -5.31 5.12
N SER A 226 2.54 -5.88 5.22
CA SER A 226 2.73 -7.27 5.64
C SER A 226 1.94 -8.26 4.77
N PHE A 227 1.06 -9.11 5.35
CA PHE A 227 0.13 -9.96 4.59
C PHE A 227 -0.93 -9.17 3.81
N GLY A 228 -1.28 -7.95 4.22
CA GLY A 228 -2.06 -7.05 3.39
C GLY A 228 -1.33 -6.64 2.11
N GLY A 229 0.00 -6.60 2.14
CA GLY A 229 0.84 -6.47 0.94
C GLY A 229 0.76 -7.70 0.03
N ALA A 230 0.64 -8.90 0.61
CA ALA A 230 0.41 -10.14 -0.15
C ALA A 230 -1.00 -10.20 -0.77
N VAL A 231 -2.03 -9.80 -0.01
CA VAL A 231 -3.40 -9.62 -0.52
C VAL A 231 -3.38 -8.66 -1.72
N MET A 232 -2.77 -7.49 -1.56
CA MET A 232 -2.71 -6.46 -2.59
C MET A 232 -1.96 -6.93 -3.85
N HIS A 233 -0.78 -7.55 -3.68
CA HIS A 233 -0.03 -8.12 -4.80
C HIS A 233 -0.85 -9.17 -5.54
N THR A 234 -1.48 -10.10 -4.80
CA THR A 234 -2.29 -11.17 -5.39
C THR A 234 -3.47 -10.60 -6.20
N ALA A 235 -4.13 -9.55 -5.70
CA ALA A 235 -5.27 -8.92 -6.36
C ALA A 235 -4.87 -8.15 -7.63
N LEU A 236 -3.66 -7.56 -7.67
CA LEU A 236 -3.27 -6.62 -8.71
C LEU A 236 -2.22 -7.14 -9.71
N ALA A 237 -1.50 -8.24 -9.41
CA ALA A 237 -0.38 -8.69 -10.22
C ALA A 237 -0.75 -8.87 -11.70
N GLN A 238 -1.83 -9.61 -11.99
CA GLN A 238 -2.26 -9.84 -13.38
C GLN A 238 -2.70 -8.55 -14.10
N ILE A 239 -3.32 -7.61 -13.38
CA ILE A 239 -3.71 -6.30 -13.92
C ILE A 239 -2.47 -5.48 -14.28
N LEU A 240 -1.51 -5.42 -13.35
CA LEU A 240 -0.25 -4.70 -13.54
C LEU A 240 0.59 -5.32 -14.65
N GLU A 241 0.68 -6.64 -14.73
CA GLU A 241 1.39 -7.35 -15.80
C GLU A 241 0.75 -7.08 -17.16
N ASN A 242 -0.58 -7.14 -17.25
CA ASN A 242 -1.29 -6.84 -18.49
C ASN A 242 -1.04 -5.40 -18.95
N ARG A 243 -1.07 -4.42 -18.04
CA ARG A 243 -0.80 -2.99 -18.31
C ARG A 243 0.67 -2.65 -18.53
N PHE A 244 1.57 -3.52 -18.09
CA PHE A 244 2.98 -3.41 -18.42
C PHE A 244 3.23 -3.74 -19.89
N VAL A 245 2.55 -4.77 -20.40
CA VAL A 245 2.61 -5.18 -21.82
C VAL A 245 1.78 -4.24 -22.70
N GLN A 246 0.54 -3.97 -22.29
CA GLN A 246 -0.38 -3.04 -22.95
C GLN A 246 -0.18 -1.63 -22.38
N THR A 247 0.82 -0.94 -22.88
CA THR A 247 1.14 0.42 -22.46
C THR A 247 0.08 1.43 -22.87
N ALA A 248 0.05 2.61 -22.24
CA ALA A 248 -0.90 3.65 -22.60
C ALA A 248 -0.81 4.06 -24.09
N GLY A 249 -1.91 4.56 -24.68
CA GLY A 249 -1.92 5.08 -26.04
C GLY A 249 -2.41 4.10 -27.11
N PRO A 250 -2.26 4.42 -28.41
CA PRO A 250 -2.81 3.63 -29.50
C PRO A 250 -2.23 2.21 -29.56
N ALA A 251 -3.07 1.24 -29.94
CA ALA A 251 -2.64 -0.14 -30.13
C ALA A 251 -1.42 -0.23 -31.08
N GLY A 252 -0.40 -0.98 -30.67
CA GLY A 252 0.84 -1.15 -31.43
C GLY A 252 1.93 -0.09 -31.16
N GLN A 253 1.66 0.92 -30.32
CA GLN A 253 2.69 1.87 -29.86
C GLN A 253 3.11 1.56 -28.42
N LYS A 254 4.43 1.62 -28.15
CA LYS A 254 4.98 1.47 -26.79
C LYS A 254 5.10 2.86 -26.15
N SER A 255 4.38 3.10 -25.06
CA SER A 255 4.47 4.33 -24.24
C SER A 255 4.69 3.99 -22.76
N ASP A 256 4.58 4.95 -21.84
CA ASP A 256 4.69 4.72 -20.40
C ASP A 256 3.87 3.50 -19.93
N VAL A 257 4.49 2.71 -19.05
CA VAL A 257 3.83 1.62 -18.32
C VAL A 257 2.67 2.19 -17.54
N GLU A 258 1.49 1.60 -17.71
CA GLU A 258 0.30 1.96 -16.97
C GLU A 258 0.24 1.19 -15.65
N GLY A 259 -0.15 1.89 -14.59
CA GLY A 259 -0.30 1.32 -13.25
C GLY A 259 -1.73 0.93 -12.93
N PHE A 260 -1.98 0.62 -11.67
CA PHE A 260 -3.32 0.53 -11.09
C PHE A 260 -3.59 1.80 -10.29
N GLY A 261 -4.63 2.54 -10.64
CA GLY A 261 -4.85 3.90 -10.13
C GLY A 261 -3.64 4.80 -10.42
N ASN A 262 -3.03 5.31 -9.35
CA ASN A 262 -1.86 6.18 -9.42
C ASN A 262 -0.61 5.59 -8.79
N LEU A 263 -0.75 4.77 -7.75
CA LEU A 263 0.39 4.15 -7.08
C LEU A 263 -0.07 2.97 -6.23
N VAL A 264 0.67 1.87 -6.31
CA VAL A 264 0.57 0.74 -5.37
C VAL A 264 1.76 0.78 -4.42
N VAL A 265 1.52 0.78 -3.11
CA VAL A 265 2.55 0.82 -2.07
C VAL A 265 2.46 -0.43 -1.20
N LEU A 266 3.52 -1.23 -1.18
CA LEU A 266 3.61 -2.44 -0.38
C LEU A 266 4.69 -2.25 0.69
N ILE A 267 4.30 -2.26 1.96
CA ILE A 267 5.22 -2.03 3.09
C ILE A 267 5.48 -3.35 3.80
N ASN A 268 6.76 -3.73 3.88
CA ASN A 268 7.23 -5.00 4.42
C ASN A 268 6.39 -6.21 3.90
N PRO A 269 6.12 -6.32 2.59
CA PRO A 269 5.19 -7.32 2.10
C PRO A 269 5.66 -8.75 2.36
N ALA A 270 4.76 -9.58 2.88
CA ALA A 270 5.04 -10.96 3.28
C ALA A 270 4.62 -11.96 2.18
N PHE A 271 5.21 -11.84 0.99
CA PHE A 271 5.03 -12.79 -0.11
C PHE A 271 6.36 -13.10 -0.82
N GLU A 272 6.42 -14.26 -1.48
CA GLU A 272 7.61 -14.82 -2.12
C GLU A 272 8.08 -13.94 -3.27
N ALA A 273 9.39 -13.74 -3.38
CA ALA A 273 9.97 -13.03 -4.52
C ALA A 273 9.57 -13.69 -5.85
N ASN A 274 9.43 -15.03 -5.89
CA ASN A 274 8.98 -15.76 -7.06
C ASN A 274 7.63 -15.28 -7.64
N LEU A 275 6.73 -14.74 -6.80
CA LEU A 275 5.45 -14.19 -7.25
C LEU A 275 5.59 -12.82 -7.93
N PHE A 276 6.76 -12.17 -7.79
CA PHE A 276 7.10 -10.90 -8.44
C PHE A 276 7.99 -11.09 -9.68
N THR A 277 8.42 -12.32 -9.99
CA THR A 277 9.40 -12.57 -11.06
C THR A 277 8.96 -12.03 -12.41
N PRO A 278 7.73 -12.29 -12.92
CA PRO A 278 7.33 -11.80 -14.23
C PRO A 278 7.41 -10.27 -14.33
N MET A 279 6.94 -9.57 -13.29
CA MET A 279 7.04 -8.11 -13.19
C MET A 279 8.50 -7.62 -13.18
N SER A 280 9.39 -8.31 -12.46
CA SER A 280 10.81 -7.93 -12.40
C SER A 280 11.55 -8.14 -13.72
N ASP A 281 11.25 -9.24 -14.41
CA ASP A 281 11.88 -9.60 -15.69
C ASP A 281 11.43 -8.63 -16.79
N MET A 282 10.11 -8.39 -16.92
CA MET A 282 9.58 -7.39 -17.85
C MET A 282 10.15 -5.99 -17.60
N ALA A 283 10.35 -5.63 -16.32
CA ALA A 283 10.94 -4.35 -15.97
C ALA A 283 12.42 -4.23 -16.31
N ALA A 284 13.16 -5.34 -16.35
CA ALA A 284 14.56 -5.34 -16.72
C ALA A 284 14.81 -5.39 -18.23
N GLU A 285 13.81 -5.83 -19.01
CA GLU A 285 13.90 -5.95 -20.47
C GLU A 285 13.64 -4.63 -21.23
N ARG A 286 13.35 -3.55 -20.50
CA ARG A 286 12.81 -2.32 -21.07
C ARG A 286 13.57 -1.06 -20.66
N THR A 287 13.60 -0.07 -21.56
CA THR A 287 13.97 1.32 -21.28
C THR A 287 12.73 2.22 -21.15
N TYR A 288 12.87 3.30 -20.39
CA TYR A 288 11.73 4.15 -19.98
C TYR A 288 11.90 5.61 -20.41
N PHE A 289 10.79 6.20 -20.84
CA PHE A 289 10.70 7.61 -21.20
C PHE A 289 10.89 8.49 -19.96
N SER A 290 11.24 9.76 -20.17
CA SER A 290 11.33 10.75 -19.08
C SER A 290 9.98 11.01 -18.39
N SER A 291 8.87 10.72 -19.07
CA SER A 291 7.51 10.80 -18.54
C SER A 291 7.09 9.60 -17.67
N GLN A 292 7.89 8.52 -17.64
CA GLN A 292 7.55 7.32 -16.87
C GLN A 292 7.46 7.65 -15.38
N LEU A 293 6.28 7.41 -14.81
CA LEU A 293 6.01 7.61 -13.39
C LEU A 293 6.23 6.33 -12.59
N PRO A 294 6.45 6.43 -11.27
CA PRO A 294 6.35 5.29 -10.37
C PRO A 294 4.97 4.63 -10.46
N VAL A 295 4.93 3.30 -10.47
CA VAL A 295 3.69 2.50 -10.53
C VAL A 295 3.53 1.61 -9.31
N VAL A 296 4.60 0.93 -8.90
CA VAL A 296 4.64 0.10 -7.69
C VAL A 296 5.83 0.51 -6.84
N LEU A 297 5.60 0.74 -5.56
CA LEU A 297 6.61 0.94 -4.54
C LEU A 297 6.56 -0.23 -3.55
N VAL A 298 7.63 -1.02 -3.48
CA VAL A 298 7.83 -2.02 -2.42
C VAL A 298 8.87 -1.47 -1.45
N LEU A 299 8.48 -1.26 -0.19
CA LEU A 299 9.37 -0.90 0.90
C LEU A 299 9.65 -2.15 1.74
N THR A 300 10.91 -2.49 1.96
CA THR A 300 11.28 -3.59 2.87
C THR A 300 12.45 -3.19 3.74
N SER A 301 12.25 -3.22 5.05
CA SER A 301 13.27 -2.85 6.02
C SER A 301 14.38 -3.89 6.18
N GLU A 302 15.62 -3.43 6.41
CA GLU A 302 16.72 -4.31 6.83
C GLU A 302 16.51 -4.90 8.23
N ALA A 303 15.73 -4.20 9.06
CA ALA A 303 15.43 -4.56 10.44
C ALA A 303 14.13 -5.38 10.59
N ASP A 304 13.42 -5.65 9.48
CA ASP A 304 12.25 -6.52 9.49
C ASP A 304 12.65 -7.99 9.70
N GLY A 305 12.73 -8.41 10.96
CA GLY A 305 13.03 -9.79 11.34
C GLY A 305 11.97 -10.80 10.91
N ALA A 306 10.71 -10.38 10.75
CA ALA A 306 9.61 -11.29 10.41
C ALA A 306 9.74 -11.77 8.96
N THR A 307 9.90 -10.86 8.00
CA THR A 307 10.11 -11.24 6.59
C THR A 307 11.52 -11.74 6.30
N ARG A 308 12.52 -11.34 7.11
CA ARG A 308 13.92 -11.75 6.92
C ARG A 308 14.23 -13.15 7.45
N TYR A 309 13.61 -13.58 8.55
CA TYR A 309 13.94 -14.85 9.21
C TYR A 309 12.74 -15.78 9.34
N ALA A 310 11.61 -15.30 9.88
CA ALA A 310 10.45 -16.17 10.10
C ALA A 310 9.81 -16.65 8.79
N PHE A 311 9.69 -15.76 7.80
CA PHE A 311 9.12 -16.09 6.50
C PHE A 311 9.96 -17.14 5.72
N PRO A 312 11.30 -17.00 5.58
CA PRO A 312 12.14 -18.02 4.96
C PRO A 312 12.15 -19.36 5.69
N ILE A 313 12.26 -19.35 7.02
CA ILE A 313 12.25 -20.59 7.82
C ILE A 313 10.94 -21.32 7.60
N GLY A 314 9.83 -20.58 7.63
CA GLY A 314 8.55 -21.08 7.18
C GLY A 314 8.69 -21.72 5.79
N ARG A 315 8.85 -20.91 4.75
CA ARG A 315 8.78 -21.38 3.36
C ARG A 315 9.63 -22.61 3.07
N TRP A 316 10.84 -22.66 3.61
CA TRP A 316 11.74 -23.80 3.45
C TRP A 316 11.09 -25.15 3.78
N PHE A 317 10.31 -25.27 4.87
CA PHE A 317 9.63 -26.52 5.22
C PHE A 317 8.52 -26.92 4.23
N SER A 318 7.85 -25.94 3.63
CA SER A 318 6.77 -26.19 2.65
C SER A 318 7.28 -26.55 1.25
N THR A 319 8.54 -26.19 0.93
CA THR A 319 9.09 -26.29 -0.43
C THR A 319 10.13 -27.42 -0.58
N ILE A 320 10.31 -28.29 0.43
CA ILE A 320 11.36 -29.34 0.45
C ILE A 320 11.28 -30.28 -0.76
N PHE A 321 10.06 -30.54 -1.27
CA PHE A 321 9.82 -31.43 -2.42
C PHE A 321 9.54 -30.70 -3.73
N GLU A 322 9.62 -29.37 -3.76
CA GLU A 322 9.41 -28.59 -4.98
C GLU A 322 10.68 -28.59 -5.85
N LYS A 323 10.53 -28.88 -7.14
CA LYS A 323 11.62 -28.76 -8.12
C LYS A 323 11.75 -27.31 -8.56
N ALA A 324 12.91 -26.72 -8.37
CA ALA A 324 13.24 -25.38 -8.86
C ALA A 324 14.18 -25.47 -10.06
N HIS A 325 13.94 -24.63 -11.07
CA HIS A 325 14.88 -24.42 -12.18
C HIS A 325 15.37 -22.98 -12.09
N ASP A 326 16.69 -22.80 -12.00
CA ASP A 326 17.29 -21.47 -11.98
C ASP A 326 16.94 -20.72 -13.26
N ARG A 327 16.70 -19.41 -13.12
CA ARG A 327 16.17 -18.58 -14.21
C ARG A 327 17.27 -17.69 -14.75
N GLN A 328 17.19 -17.47 -16.04
CA GLN A 328 18.00 -16.47 -16.74
C GLN A 328 17.23 -15.16 -16.75
N ARG A 329 17.88 -14.08 -16.30
CA ARG A 329 17.30 -12.73 -16.24
C ARG A 329 18.23 -11.75 -16.93
N ARG A 330 17.68 -10.80 -17.69
CA ARG A 330 18.47 -9.73 -18.29
C ARG A 330 18.83 -8.66 -17.24
N ASN A 331 20.08 -8.24 -17.19
CA ASN A 331 20.51 -7.05 -16.47
C ASN A 331 20.12 -5.81 -17.30
N ALA A 332 19.35 -4.91 -16.69
CA ALA A 332 18.77 -3.76 -17.39
C ALA A 332 19.80 -2.70 -17.81
N VAL A 333 21.00 -2.73 -17.22
CA VAL A 333 22.07 -1.74 -17.43
C VAL A 333 23.16 -2.30 -18.34
N THR A 334 23.65 -3.52 -18.08
CA THR A 334 24.69 -4.14 -18.91
C THR A 334 24.12 -4.85 -20.14
N GLY A 335 22.85 -5.25 -20.10
CA GLY A 335 22.20 -6.07 -21.12
C GLY A 335 22.57 -7.55 -21.07
N GLU A 336 23.47 -7.95 -20.17
CA GLU A 336 23.91 -9.33 -19.99
C GLU A 336 22.84 -10.19 -19.31
N THR A 337 22.96 -11.51 -19.48
CA THR A 337 22.06 -12.46 -18.81
C THR A 337 22.69 -12.94 -17.52
N GLU A 338 21.95 -12.84 -16.42
CA GLU A 338 22.32 -13.27 -15.09
C GLU A 338 21.46 -14.47 -14.66
N THR A 339 22.10 -15.46 -14.02
CA THR A 339 21.37 -16.58 -13.43
C THR A 339 20.92 -16.22 -12.02
N ILE A 340 19.61 -16.31 -11.77
CA ILE A 340 19.00 -16.11 -10.46
C ILE A 340 18.45 -17.43 -9.92
N SER A 341 18.67 -17.68 -8.62
CA SER A 341 18.19 -18.91 -8.00
C SER A 341 16.69 -18.87 -7.78
N ALA A 342 15.96 -19.77 -8.45
CA ALA A 342 14.52 -19.90 -8.28
C ALA A 342 14.16 -20.44 -6.88
N ARG A 343 15.03 -21.28 -6.31
CA ARG A 343 14.88 -21.77 -4.94
C ARG A 343 14.93 -20.62 -3.94
N ASP A 344 15.92 -19.74 -4.07
CA ASP A 344 16.04 -18.57 -3.18
C ASP A 344 14.87 -17.60 -3.36
N ALA A 345 14.42 -17.38 -4.60
CA ALA A 345 13.27 -16.52 -4.88
C ALA A 345 11.96 -17.07 -4.27
N ASN A 346 11.83 -18.39 -4.15
CA ASN A 346 10.64 -19.03 -3.58
C ASN A 346 10.62 -19.02 -2.04
N VAL A 347 11.78 -18.90 -1.41
CA VAL A 347 11.91 -18.92 0.05
C VAL A 347 11.99 -17.50 0.65
N ARG A 348 12.57 -16.54 -0.08
CA ARG A 348 12.72 -15.17 0.41
C ARG A 348 11.49 -14.32 0.08
N ALA A 349 11.17 -13.40 0.99
CA ALA A 349 10.23 -12.33 0.69
C ALA A 349 10.80 -11.40 -0.40
N VAL A 350 9.93 -10.78 -1.19
CA VAL A 350 10.30 -9.98 -2.38
C VAL A 350 11.41 -8.95 -2.11
N GLY A 351 11.35 -8.18 -1.02
CA GLY A 351 12.38 -7.17 -0.71
C GLY A 351 13.69 -7.73 -0.14
N HIS A 352 13.68 -8.97 0.35
CA HIS A 352 14.89 -9.67 0.83
C HIS A 352 15.62 -10.45 -0.27
N PHE A 353 15.03 -10.55 -1.45
CA PHE A 353 15.66 -11.13 -2.63
C PHE A 353 16.48 -10.08 -3.38
N LYS A 354 17.79 -10.08 -3.13
CA LYS A 354 18.73 -9.08 -3.66
C LYS A 354 18.59 -8.79 -5.16
N PRO A 355 18.43 -9.78 -6.06
CA PRO A 355 18.35 -9.52 -7.50
C PRO A 355 17.21 -8.59 -7.92
N TYR A 356 16.13 -8.51 -7.15
CA TYR A 356 14.99 -7.64 -7.48
C TYR A 356 15.10 -6.23 -6.93
N ARG A 357 16.06 -5.95 -6.04
CA ARG A 357 16.21 -4.64 -5.42
C ARG A 357 16.62 -3.62 -6.48
N THR A 358 15.77 -2.62 -6.68
CA THR A 358 16.03 -1.53 -7.61
C THR A 358 16.54 -0.28 -6.89
N HIS A 359 16.22 -0.11 -5.60
CA HIS A 359 16.62 1.08 -4.83
C HIS A 359 17.06 0.76 -3.40
N ARG A 360 17.79 1.71 -2.79
CA ARG A 360 18.00 1.83 -1.35
C ARG A 360 17.38 3.15 -0.87
N LEU A 361 16.70 3.11 0.28
CA LEU A 361 16.18 4.30 0.95
C LEU A 361 16.87 4.45 2.30
N TYR A 362 17.48 5.60 2.57
CA TYR A 362 18.21 5.87 3.81
C TYR A 362 18.04 7.31 4.27
N PRO A 363 18.21 7.59 5.58
CA PRO A 363 18.06 8.94 6.08
C PRO A 363 19.21 9.82 5.57
N LYS A 364 18.88 11.07 5.22
CA LYS A 364 19.84 12.10 4.80
C LYS A 364 20.74 12.54 5.96
N THR A 365 20.20 12.52 7.17
CA THR A 365 20.89 12.93 8.40
C THR A 365 20.65 11.90 9.50
N GLU A 366 21.49 11.88 10.52
CA GLU A 366 21.35 10.94 11.65
C GLU A 366 20.34 11.40 12.71
N ARG A 367 19.47 12.38 12.38
CA ARG A 367 18.43 12.84 13.31
C ARG A 367 17.53 11.69 13.75
N ILE A 368 17.29 11.62 15.05
CA ILE A 368 16.39 10.65 15.67
C ILE A 368 14.94 11.06 15.46
N ARG A 369 14.02 10.09 15.48
CA ARG A 369 12.61 10.29 15.08
C ARG A 369 11.93 11.39 15.88
N GLU A 370 12.27 11.52 17.15
CA GLU A 370 11.68 12.47 18.11
C GLU A 370 12.04 13.93 17.81
N GLU A 371 13.10 14.18 17.04
CA GLU A 371 13.53 15.52 16.63
C GLU A 371 12.90 15.98 15.31
N LEU A 372 12.22 15.05 14.61
CA LEU A 372 11.66 15.31 13.30
C LEU A 372 10.33 16.04 13.44
N LYS A 373 10.22 17.16 12.73
CA LYS A 373 8.96 17.87 12.57
C LYS A 373 8.33 17.44 11.28
N THR A 374 7.02 17.15 11.32
CA THR A 374 6.23 16.99 10.10
C THR A 374 6.42 18.25 9.23
N PRO A 375 6.84 18.11 7.96
CA PRO A 375 6.99 19.25 7.08
C PRO A 375 5.67 20.01 6.95
N SER A 376 5.73 21.34 6.87
CA SER A 376 4.52 22.08 6.50
C SER A 376 4.07 21.69 5.10
N ALA A 377 2.79 21.88 4.78
CA ALA A 377 2.29 21.64 3.42
C ALA A 377 3.06 22.47 2.36
N ALA A 378 3.49 23.69 2.71
CA ALA A 378 4.34 24.53 1.87
C ALA A 378 5.71 23.90 1.59
N ASP A 379 6.33 23.31 2.62
CA ASP A 379 7.63 22.63 2.49
C ASP A 379 7.48 21.37 1.64
N SER A 380 6.44 20.59 1.92
CA SER A 380 6.07 19.37 1.17
C SER A 380 5.95 19.66 -0.33
N ILE A 381 5.30 20.77 -0.72
CA ILE A 381 5.16 21.16 -2.12
C ILE A 381 6.50 21.55 -2.75
N ARG A 382 7.37 22.26 -2.01
CA ARG A 382 8.70 22.63 -2.52
C ARG A 382 9.58 21.39 -2.70
N MET A 383 9.51 20.44 -1.78
CA MET A 383 10.18 19.14 -1.88
C MET A 383 9.69 18.38 -3.12
N PHE A 384 8.38 18.36 -3.36
CA PHE A 384 7.77 17.68 -4.51
C PHE A 384 8.30 18.22 -5.83
N LYS A 385 8.30 19.55 -6.00
CA LYS A 385 8.77 20.19 -7.24
C LYS A 385 10.22 19.83 -7.56
N ARG A 386 11.08 19.74 -6.55
CA ARG A 386 12.50 19.33 -6.72
C ARG A 386 12.60 17.86 -7.07
N SER A 387 11.99 17.00 -6.26
CA SER A 387 12.04 15.55 -6.43
C SER A 387 11.47 15.09 -7.78
N ARG A 388 10.46 15.80 -8.30
CA ARG A 388 9.91 15.57 -9.64
C ARG A 388 10.92 15.84 -10.75
N ALA A 389 11.67 16.94 -10.66
CA ALA A 389 12.68 17.28 -11.67
C ALA A 389 13.83 16.26 -11.67
N ASP A 390 14.26 15.85 -10.47
CA ASP A 390 15.28 14.83 -10.29
C ASP A 390 14.80 13.47 -10.84
N TRP A 391 13.52 13.10 -10.61
CA TRP A 391 12.92 11.87 -11.14
C TRP A 391 12.92 11.82 -12.68
N ALA A 392 12.64 12.94 -13.36
CA ALA A 392 12.66 12.97 -14.83
C ALA A 392 14.04 12.64 -15.41
N SER A 393 15.11 12.93 -14.66
CA SER A 393 16.51 12.69 -15.04
C SER A 393 17.08 11.41 -14.42
N ASP A 394 16.26 10.60 -13.79
CA ASP A 394 16.70 9.43 -13.02
C ASP A 394 17.31 8.34 -13.92
N GLU A 395 18.48 7.87 -13.51
CA GLU A 395 19.35 6.94 -14.21
C GLU A 395 20.03 5.99 -13.21
N PRO A 396 20.67 4.89 -13.66
CA PRO A 396 21.34 3.97 -12.74
C PRO A 396 22.36 4.71 -11.84
N GLY A 397 22.21 4.58 -10.53
CA GLY A 397 23.04 5.29 -9.54
C GLY A 397 22.53 6.67 -9.10
N SER A 398 21.44 7.18 -9.67
CA SER A 398 20.84 8.46 -9.25
C SER A 398 20.45 8.47 -7.78
N LYS A 399 20.55 9.65 -7.16
CA LYS A 399 20.16 9.92 -5.77
C LYS A 399 19.15 11.05 -5.74
N ILE A 400 17.93 10.75 -5.33
CA ILE A 400 16.83 11.70 -5.25
C ILE A 400 16.51 11.97 -3.79
N THR A 401 16.48 13.24 -3.40
CA THR A 401 16.21 13.63 -2.02
C THR A 401 14.73 13.93 -1.82
N PHE A 402 14.09 13.22 -0.89
CA PHE A 402 12.72 13.43 -0.46
C PHE A 402 12.72 13.89 1.00
N GLY A 403 12.76 15.20 1.22
CA GLY A 403 12.86 15.76 2.58
C GLY A 403 14.11 15.25 3.31
N ASP A 404 13.90 14.46 4.36
CA ASP A 404 14.96 13.90 5.22
C ASP A 404 15.43 12.50 4.79
N VAL A 405 15.02 11.99 3.63
CA VAL A 405 15.49 10.71 3.09
C VAL A 405 16.06 10.85 1.68
N VAL A 406 16.95 9.93 1.34
CA VAL A 406 17.55 9.80 0.01
C VAL A 406 17.13 8.46 -0.57
N LEU A 407 16.51 8.50 -1.73
CA LEU A 407 16.23 7.34 -2.58
C LEU A 407 17.38 7.20 -3.58
N GLU A 408 18.16 6.13 -3.46
CA GLU A 408 19.27 5.82 -4.35
C GLU A 408 18.90 4.64 -5.25
N ARG A 409 18.94 4.86 -6.57
CA ARG A 409 18.78 3.78 -7.55
C ARG A 409 20.05 2.95 -7.61
N THR A 410 19.89 1.63 -7.57
CA THR A 410 20.99 0.69 -7.75
C THR A 410 21.59 0.78 -9.16
N THR A 411 22.86 0.44 -9.31
CA THR A 411 23.56 0.42 -10.60
C THR A 411 23.14 -0.72 -11.53
N ILE A 412 22.20 -1.58 -11.10
CA ILE A 412 21.67 -2.72 -11.87
C ILE A 412 20.21 -2.51 -12.31
N SER A 413 19.57 -1.41 -11.90
CA SER A 413 18.21 -1.08 -12.31
C SER A 413 18.23 -0.02 -13.40
N ALA A 414 17.43 -0.21 -14.46
CA ALA A 414 17.18 0.83 -15.45
C ALA A 414 16.67 2.11 -14.78
N GLY A 415 17.06 3.26 -15.34
CA GLY A 415 16.53 4.57 -14.98
C GLY A 415 15.02 4.65 -15.19
N ARG A 416 14.32 5.32 -14.28
CA ARG A 416 12.86 5.47 -14.25
C ARG A 416 12.09 4.15 -14.28
N ASN A 417 12.69 3.03 -13.85
CA ASN A 417 11.95 1.78 -13.67
C ASN A 417 10.74 2.04 -12.74
N PRO A 418 9.50 1.79 -13.21
CA PRO A 418 8.27 2.11 -12.49
C PRO A 418 7.98 1.15 -11.34
N TYR A 419 8.73 0.04 -11.23
CA TYR A 419 8.66 -0.90 -10.12
C TYR A 419 9.85 -0.70 -9.17
N LEU A 420 9.59 0.04 -8.09
CA LEU A 420 10.56 0.44 -7.09
C LEU A 420 10.62 -0.60 -5.96
N VAL A 421 11.42 -1.64 -6.12
CA VAL A 421 11.75 -2.57 -5.04
C VAL A 421 12.86 -1.99 -4.18
N THR A 422 12.45 -1.34 -3.09
CA THR A 422 13.29 -0.45 -2.28
C THR A 422 13.66 -1.11 -0.96
N TYR A 423 14.96 -1.25 -0.73
CA TYR A 423 15.50 -1.74 0.53
C TYR A 423 15.73 -0.57 1.48
N VAL A 424 15.04 -0.58 2.62
CA VAL A 424 14.90 0.56 3.52
C VAL A 424 15.81 0.39 4.73
N ASP A 425 16.64 1.39 5.02
CA ASP A 425 17.49 1.46 6.20
C ASP A 425 16.69 1.27 7.49
N GLY A 426 17.21 0.44 8.41
CA GLY A 426 16.53 0.09 9.66
C GLY A 426 16.26 1.28 10.60
N ARG A 427 16.90 2.44 10.37
CA ARG A 427 16.60 3.67 11.11
C ARG A 427 15.28 4.33 10.70
N LEU A 428 14.74 3.99 9.53
CA LEU A 428 13.48 4.53 9.01
C LEU A 428 12.29 3.63 9.30
N ILE A 429 12.49 2.32 9.32
CA ILE A 429 11.50 1.30 9.68
C ILE A 429 12.22 0.32 10.61
N ARG A 430 12.04 0.47 11.92
CA ARG A 430 12.83 -0.24 12.94
C ARG A 430 12.47 -1.72 13.09
N ASP A 431 11.26 -2.09 12.70
CA ASP A 431 10.78 -3.45 12.73
C ASP A 431 9.68 -3.68 11.67
N HIS A 432 9.02 -4.84 11.74
CA HIS A 432 7.98 -5.21 10.78
C HIS A 432 6.76 -4.28 10.77
N ASN A 433 6.41 -3.70 11.93
CA ASN A 433 5.19 -2.93 12.17
C ASN A 433 5.43 -1.42 12.30
N ASP A 434 6.68 -0.96 12.41
CA ASP A 434 7.07 0.46 12.45
C ASP A 434 6.86 1.16 11.09
N ILE A 435 5.60 1.35 10.70
CA ILE A 435 5.19 1.92 9.40
C ILE A 435 4.76 3.39 9.49
N ASP A 436 4.84 3.98 10.68
CA ASP A 436 4.34 5.32 10.99
C ASP A 436 5.48 6.35 11.20
N ASP A 437 6.71 6.03 10.79
CA ASP A 437 7.82 6.99 10.78
C ASP A 437 7.46 8.18 9.86
N PRO A 438 7.50 9.43 10.37
CA PRO A 438 7.11 10.61 9.60
C PRO A 438 7.88 10.77 8.28
N ARG A 439 9.13 10.29 8.21
CA ARG A 439 9.94 10.36 6.99
C ARG A 439 9.44 9.40 5.91
N ILE A 440 8.98 8.22 6.32
CA ILE A 440 8.40 7.24 5.40
C ILE A 440 7.04 7.73 4.89
N ILE A 441 6.20 8.26 5.78
CA ILE A 441 4.92 8.87 5.40
C ILE A 441 5.15 10.01 4.41
N GLU A 442 6.07 10.93 4.72
CA GLU A 442 6.40 12.04 3.83
C GLU A 442 6.95 11.53 2.49
N PHE A 443 7.89 10.58 2.49
CA PHE A 443 8.42 9.98 1.27
C PHE A 443 7.31 9.39 0.38
N VAL A 444 6.40 8.61 0.95
CA VAL A 444 5.27 8.04 0.22
C VAL A 444 4.34 9.14 -0.31
N LYS A 445 4.03 10.15 0.51
CA LYS A 445 3.24 11.33 0.10
C LYS A 445 3.86 12.05 -1.10
N GLN A 446 5.18 12.27 -1.06
CA GLN A 446 5.91 12.89 -2.17
C GLN A 446 5.87 12.03 -3.44
N LEU A 447 5.99 10.70 -3.32
CA LEU A 447 5.92 9.80 -4.46
C LEU A 447 4.51 9.74 -5.06
N ILE A 448 3.46 9.80 -4.23
CA ILE A 448 2.07 9.97 -4.66
C ILE A 448 1.92 11.27 -5.46
N LEU A 449 2.47 12.39 -4.98
CA LEU A 449 2.42 13.66 -5.72
C LEU A 449 3.13 13.56 -7.07
N ILE A 450 4.26 12.85 -7.16
CA ILE A 450 4.93 12.57 -8.44
C ILE A 450 4.06 11.73 -9.38
N SER A 451 3.43 10.68 -8.88
CA SER A 451 2.58 9.81 -9.71
C SER A 451 1.27 10.49 -10.16
N ILE A 452 0.88 11.58 -9.51
CA ILE A 452 -0.29 12.40 -9.87
C ILE A 452 0.07 13.52 -10.85
N TYR A 453 1.12 14.29 -10.57
CA TYR A 453 1.43 15.56 -11.27
C TYR A 453 2.65 15.48 -12.19
N GLY A 454 3.19 14.29 -12.44
CA GLY A 454 4.43 14.08 -13.17
C GLY A 454 4.40 14.38 -14.68
N LYS A 455 3.23 14.35 -15.33
CA LYS A 455 3.07 14.36 -16.81
C LYS A 455 3.00 15.73 -17.50
N LYS A 456 3.70 16.76 -17.01
CA LYS A 456 3.85 18.03 -17.75
C LYS A 456 5.22 18.17 -18.37
#